data_AF-A0A7S3I4D3-F1
#
_entry.id   AF-A0A7S3I4D3-F1
#
_cell.length_a   1.000
_cell.length_b   1.000
_cell.length_c   1.000
_cell.angle_alpha   90.00
_cell.angle_beta   90.00
_cell.angle_gamma   90.00
#
_symmetry.space_group_name_H-M   'P 1'
#
loop_
_entity.id
_entity.type
_entity.pdbx_description
1 polymer ?
#
loop_
_entity_poly.entity_id
_entity_poly.type
_entity_poly.pdbx_seq_one_letter_code
_entity_poly.pdbx_strand_id
1 'polypeptide(L)'
;MFYCDANNGNGSWCPEMDLMEANKYSFATTPHKCDAPNDKGFYSNCDRNGIGENVTEQLAWNGYGPGSQYTIDTTQPFHVKVTLGKDGGDNLNSVETVLTQNGKTQTMTGRDGGYMSNMSSDVANGMAFIVSNWQ
;
A
#
# COMPACT_ATOMS: atom_id res chain seq x y z
N MET A 1 16.33 7.64 17.03
CA MET A 1 15.59 7.99 15.80
C MET A 1 14.31 7.18 15.85
N PHE A 2 13.13 7.82 15.73
CA PHE A 2 11.83 7.18 16.00
C PHE A 2 11.10 6.70 14.74
N TYR A 3 11.66 6.97 13.56
CA TYR A 3 11.16 6.44 12.30
C TYR A 3 11.62 5.00 12.10
N CYS A 4 10.74 4.19 11.55
CA CYS A 4 10.95 2.80 11.19
C CYS A 4 10.13 2.51 9.92
N ASP A 5 10.53 1.47 9.20
CA ASP A 5 9.89 0.97 7.98
C ASP A 5 10.13 -0.55 7.89
N ALA A 6 9.61 -1.19 6.85
CA ALA A 6 9.82 -2.61 6.59
C ALA A 6 11.14 -2.90 5.86
N ASN A 7 12.07 -1.94 5.79
CA ASN A 7 13.38 -2.07 5.12
C ASN A 7 14.59 -1.94 6.08
N ASN A 8 14.37 -1.50 7.32
CA ASN A 8 15.40 -1.30 8.34
C ASN A 8 16.43 -0.22 7.96
N GLY A 9 15.99 0.83 7.24
CA GLY A 9 16.90 1.89 6.79
C GLY A 9 17.64 2.60 7.94
N ASN A 10 17.05 2.61 9.14
CA ASN A 10 17.58 3.32 10.32
C ASN A 10 17.81 2.42 11.54
N GLY A 11 17.96 1.10 11.33
CA GLY A 11 18.16 0.16 12.44
C GLY A 11 16.90 -0.11 13.27
N SER A 12 15.72 0.21 12.75
CA SER A 12 14.43 -0.01 13.41
C SER A 12 13.40 -0.54 12.42
N TRP A 13 12.82 -1.69 12.74
CA TRP A 13 11.76 -2.35 11.98
C TRP A 13 10.38 -1.97 12.50
N CYS A 14 9.42 -1.81 11.60
CA CYS A 14 8.01 -1.87 11.93
C CYS A 14 7.14 -2.21 10.71
N PRO A 15 5.89 -2.67 10.94
CA PRO A 15 4.93 -2.91 9.88
C PRO A 15 4.69 -1.63 9.07
N GLU A 16 4.59 -1.78 7.76
CA GLU A 16 4.49 -0.66 6.82
C GLU A 16 3.33 -0.89 5.86
N MET A 17 2.52 0.15 5.66
CA MET A 17 1.37 0.12 4.76
C MET A 17 1.54 1.23 3.74
N ASP A 18 2.12 0.88 2.59
CA ASP A 18 2.34 1.82 1.52
C ASP A 18 1.03 2.04 0.77
N LEU A 19 0.33 3.12 1.11
CA LEU A 19 -0.93 3.50 0.47
C LEU A 19 -0.73 4.06 -0.94
N MET A 20 0.45 4.63 -1.22
CA MET A 20 0.79 5.24 -2.50
C MET A 20 2.30 5.38 -2.66
N GLU A 21 2.90 4.45 -3.39
CA GLU A 21 4.23 4.61 -3.98
C GLU A 21 4.07 4.85 -5.49
N ALA A 22 4.27 6.08 -5.94
CA ALA A 22 3.88 6.45 -7.29
C ALA A 22 4.74 7.55 -7.93
N ASN A 23 4.71 7.56 -9.25
CA ASN A 23 5.14 8.67 -10.10
C ASN A 23 4.16 8.80 -11.28
N LYS A 24 4.46 9.63 -12.28
CA LYS A 24 3.55 9.85 -13.42
C LYS A 24 3.30 8.60 -14.28
N TYR A 25 4.12 7.56 -14.15
CA TYR A 25 4.12 6.36 -14.98
C TYR A 25 3.79 5.08 -14.22
N SER A 26 3.85 5.08 -12.89
CA SER A 26 3.58 3.91 -12.07
C SER A 26 2.92 4.30 -10.76
N PHE A 27 2.13 3.38 -10.21
CA PHE A 27 1.50 3.49 -8.90
C PHE A 27 1.45 2.09 -8.30
N ALA A 28 1.80 1.98 -7.02
CA ALA A 28 1.63 0.78 -6.23
C ALA A 28 1.03 1.07 -4.85
N THR A 29 0.27 0.08 -4.35
CA THR A 29 -0.16 -0.02 -2.96
C THR A 29 0.41 -1.32 -2.40
N THR A 30 1.23 -1.25 -1.34
CA THR A 30 2.01 -2.39 -0.87
C THR A 30 1.94 -2.53 0.66
N PRO A 31 1.20 -3.51 1.19
CA PRO A 31 1.30 -3.90 2.58
C PRO A 31 2.59 -4.70 2.84
N HIS A 32 3.31 -4.34 3.90
CA HIS A 32 4.51 -5.00 4.38
C HIS A 32 4.32 -5.50 5.82
N LYS A 33 4.14 -6.81 5.98
CA LYS A 33 4.00 -7.41 7.31
C LYS A 33 5.37 -7.56 7.98
N CYS A 34 5.35 -7.59 9.31
CA CYS A 34 6.50 -8.04 10.10
C CYS A 34 6.22 -9.35 10.80
N ASP A 35 7.28 -9.99 11.30
CA ASP A 35 7.12 -11.06 12.27
C ASP A 35 6.56 -10.49 13.58
N ALA A 36 5.95 -11.34 14.41
CA ALA A 36 5.39 -10.88 15.68
C ALA A 36 6.45 -10.16 16.54
N PRO A 37 6.13 -9.00 17.13
CA PRO A 37 7.08 -8.28 17.97
C PRO A 37 7.37 -9.07 19.25
N ASN A 38 8.49 -8.75 19.89
CA ASN A 38 8.77 -9.28 21.23
C ASN A 38 7.84 -8.67 22.30
N ASP A 39 8.03 -9.11 23.55
CA ASP A 39 7.28 -8.64 24.73
C ASP A 39 7.38 -7.13 25.01
N LYS A 40 8.33 -6.45 24.38
CA LYS A 40 8.54 -5.00 24.47
C LYS A 40 8.06 -4.23 23.22
N GLY A 41 7.44 -4.91 22.26
CA GLY A 41 6.94 -4.29 21.03
C GLY A 41 8.00 -4.05 19.94
N PHE A 42 9.20 -4.62 20.06
CA PHE A 42 10.22 -4.49 19.01
C PHE A 42 10.07 -5.59 17.97
N TYR A 43 10.02 -5.20 16.71
CA TYR A 43 10.04 -6.09 15.55
C TYR A 43 11.50 -6.44 15.19
N SER A 44 11.75 -7.70 14.82
CA SER A 44 13.09 -8.18 14.46
C SER A 44 13.32 -8.35 12.96
N ASN A 45 12.25 -8.45 12.19
CA ASN A 45 12.28 -8.69 10.75
C ASN A 45 10.92 -8.34 10.12
N CYS A 46 10.99 -7.84 8.89
CA CYS A 46 9.81 -7.54 8.07
C CYS A 46 9.99 -8.05 6.65
N ASP A 47 8.86 -8.28 5.98
CA ASP A 47 8.87 -8.60 4.57
C ASP A 47 9.06 -7.33 3.75
N ARG A 48 10.28 -7.20 3.22
CA ARG A 48 10.72 -6.08 2.39
C ARG A 48 10.03 -6.00 1.04
N ASN A 49 9.55 -7.13 0.52
CA ASN A 49 8.91 -7.14 -0.79
C ASN A 49 7.45 -6.72 -0.69
N GLY A 50 6.79 -7.10 0.41
CA GLY A 50 5.37 -6.84 0.59
C GLY A 50 4.50 -7.65 -0.36
N ILE A 51 3.21 -7.32 -0.38
CA ILE A 51 2.24 -7.86 -1.34
C ILE A 51 1.57 -6.74 -2.12
N GLY A 52 2.28 -6.24 -3.13
CA GLY A 52 1.89 -5.05 -3.87
C GLY A 52 0.83 -5.28 -4.94
N GLU A 53 -0.13 -4.37 -5.01
CA GLU A 53 -0.89 -4.08 -6.23
C GLU A 53 -0.11 -3.06 -7.06
N ASN A 54 0.04 -3.28 -8.36
CA ASN A 54 0.62 -2.25 -9.23
C ASN A 54 -0.08 -2.13 -10.57
N VAL A 55 -0.02 -0.91 -11.13
CA VAL A 55 -0.71 -0.57 -12.37
C VAL A 55 -0.19 -1.35 -13.58
N THR A 56 1.08 -1.77 -13.57
CA THR A 56 1.68 -2.50 -14.69
C THR A 56 1.22 -3.96 -14.78
N GLU A 57 0.82 -4.55 -13.65
CA GLU A 57 0.31 -5.92 -13.59
C GLU A 57 -1.21 -6.01 -13.72
N GLN A 58 -1.94 -5.05 -13.15
CA GLN A 58 -3.39 -5.16 -13.00
C GLN A 58 -4.19 -4.32 -13.99
N LEU A 59 -3.62 -3.25 -14.55
CA LEU A 59 -4.35 -2.36 -15.46
C LEU A 59 -3.94 -2.61 -16.92
N ALA A 60 -4.84 -2.27 -17.84
CA ALA A 60 -4.46 -2.16 -19.25
C ALA A 60 -3.35 -1.11 -19.42
N TRP A 61 -2.58 -1.20 -20.51
CA TRP A 61 -1.45 -0.30 -20.78
C TRP A 61 -1.81 1.20 -20.76
N ASN A 62 -3.08 1.54 -21.04
CA ASN A 62 -3.61 2.90 -21.00
C ASN A 62 -4.43 3.20 -19.73
N GLY A 63 -4.29 2.40 -18.67
CA GLY A 63 -5.01 2.59 -17.42
C GLY A 63 -4.54 3.81 -16.64
N TYR A 64 -3.22 4.01 -16.56
CA TYR A 64 -2.59 5.06 -15.76
C TYR A 64 -1.35 5.59 -16.48
N GLY A 65 -1.24 6.91 -16.65
CA GLY A 65 -0.06 7.52 -17.27
C GLY A 65 -0.28 8.96 -17.72
N PRO A 66 0.75 9.62 -18.28
CA PRO A 66 0.66 11.04 -18.62
C PRO A 66 0.00 11.26 -19.99
N GLY A 67 -1.11 12.00 -19.99
CA GLY A 67 -1.81 12.46 -21.18
C GLY A 67 -3.22 11.89 -21.32
N SER A 68 -4.03 12.56 -22.15
CA SER A 68 -5.45 12.27 -22.30
C SER A 68 -5.78 10.90 -22.89
N GLN A 69 -4.78 10.20 -23.46
CA GLN A 69 -4.90 8.83 -23.93
C GLN A 69 -5.05 7.80 -22.79
N TYR A 70 -4.69 8.17 -21.56
CA TYR A 70 -4.83 7.33 -20.38
C TYR A 70 -6.23 7.47 -19.75
N THR A 71 -6.65 6.42 -19.05
CA THR A 71 -7.89 6.45 -18.26
C THR A 71 -7.72 7.40 -17.08
N ILE A 72 -6.61 7.27 -16.36
CA ILE A 72 -6.14 8.22 -15.35
C ILE A 72 -4.96 8.99 -15.95
N ASP A 73 -5.19 10.23 -16.35
CA ASP A 73 -4.20 11.16 -16.87
C ASP A 73 -3.43 11.81 -15.71
N THR A 74 -2.19 11.41 -15.52
CA THR A 74 -1.31 11.88 -14.43
C THR A 74 -0.75 13.28 -14.64
N THR A 75 -1.10 13.95 -15.76
CA THR A 75 -0.84 15.39 -15.93
C THR A 75 -1.90 16.27 -15.26
N GLN A 76 -2.98 15.67 -14.78
CA GLN A 76 -4.07 16.33 -14.06
C GLN A 76 -4.30 15.68 -12.69
N PRO A 77 -4.92 16.40 -11.73
CA PRO A 77 -5.34 15.80 -10.47
C PRO A 77 -6.30 14.63 -10.68
N PHE A 78 -6.23 13.65 -9.78
CA PHE A 78 -7.14 12.51 -9.68
C PHE A 78 -7.32 12.15 -8.20
N HIS A 79 -8.33 11.35 -7.88
CA HIS A 79 -8.57 10.88 -6.52
C HIS A 79 -8.10 9.44 -6.35
N VAL A 80 -7.53 9.16 -5.19
CA VAL A 80 -7.14 7.82 -4.74
C VAL A 80 -8.01 7.48 -3.54
N LYS A 81 -8.62 6.29 -3.57
CA LYS A 81 -9.28 5.68 -2.42
C LYS A 81 -8.66 4.32 -2.18
N VAL A 82 -8.09 4.12 -1.00
CA VAL A 82 -7.61 2.81 -0.55
C VAL A 82 -8.58 2.27 0.48
N THR A 83 -9.09 1.06 0.27
CA THR A 83 -9.98 0.36 1.20
C THR A 83 -9.26 -0.85 1.76
N LEU A 84 -9.10 -0.90 3.09
CA LEU A 84 -8.60 -2.08 3.80
C LEU A 84 -9.79 -2.96 4.19
N GLY A 85 -9.97 -4.06 3.48
CA GLY A 85 -11.05 -5.01 3.68
C GLY A 85 -10.75 -5.97 4.84
N LYS A 86 -11.81 -6.38 5.53
CA LYS A 86 -11.77 -7.36 6.61
C LYS A 86 -12.52 -8.64 6.24
N ASP A 87 -12.10 -9.75 6.82
CA ASP A 87 -12.89 -10.99 6.83
C ASP A 87 -14.03 -10.93 7.85
N GLY A 88 -14.81 -12.02 7.95
CA GLY A 88 -15.91 -12.12 8.91
C GLY A 88 -15.48 -12.16 10.38
N GLY A 89 -14.18 -12.24 10.67
CA GLY A 89 -13.57 -12.24 12.00
C GLY A 89 -12.75 -11.00 12.32
N ASP A 90 -12.98 -9.90 11.60
CA ASP A 90 -12.32 -8.59 11.73
C ASP A 90 -10.83 -8.52 11.34
N ASN A 91 -10.26 -9.59 10.78
CA ASN A 91 -8.88 -9.58 10.29
C ASN A 91 -8.80 -8.93 8.91
N LEU A 92 -7.74 -8.15 8.66
CA LEU A 92 -7.45 -7.65 7.33
C LEU A 92 -7.25 -8.81 6.36
N ASN A 93 -7.92 -8.74 5.20
CA ASN A 93 -7.90 -9.81 4.20
C ASN A 93 -7.74 -9.33 2.75
N SER A 94 -7.92 -8.03 2.51
CA SER A 94 -7.78 -7.46 1.19
C SER A 94 -7.42 -5.98 1.25
N VAL A 95 -6.79 -5.52 0.19
CA VAL A 95 -6.68 -4.10 -0.13
C VAL A 95 -7.36 -3.87 -1.49
N GLU A 96 -7.98 -2.71 -1.65
CA GLU A 96 -8.53 -2.25 -2.92
C GLU A 96 -8.13 -0.79 -3.12
N THR A 97 -7.46 -0.52 -4.23
CA THR A 97 -7.08 0.82 -4.64
C THR A 97 -7.95 1.27 -5.82
N VAL A 98 -8.76 2.31 -5.61
CA VAL A 98 -9.61 2.91 -6.65
C VAL A 98 -9.09 4.29 -7.02
N LEU A 99 -8.71 4.44 -8.29
CA LEU A 99 -8.32 5.71 -8.90
C LEU A 99 -9.50 6.27 -9.67
N THR A 100 -9.85 7.55 -9.46
CA THR A 100 -10.94 8.20 -10.21
C THR A 100 -10.55 9.56 -10.76
N GLN A 101 -10.99 9.84 -11.98
CA GLN A 101 -10.74 11.11 -12.66
C GLN A 101 -11.82 11.37 -13.70
N ASN A 102 -12.54 12.49 -13.61
CA ASN A 102 -13.53 12.92 -14.61
C ASN A 102 -14.57 11.84 -14.97
N GLY A 103 -15.06 11.10 -13.97
CA GLY A 103 -16.02 10.01 -14.15
C GLY A 103 -15.42 8.69 -14.69
N LYS A 104 -14.10 8.64 -14.93
CA LYS A 104 -13.37 7.41 -15.25
C LYS A 104 -12.82 6.79 -13.97
N THR A 105 -12.71 5.46 -13.97
CA THR A 105 -12.25 4.67 -12.81
C THR A 105 -11.24 3.61 -13.24
N GLN A 106 -10.21 3.40 -12.43
CA GLN A 106 -9.35 2.22 -12.47
C GLN A 106 -9.30 1.61 -11.07
N THR A 107 -9.34 0.28 -10.98
CA THR A 107 -9.36 -0.43 -9.72
C THR A 107 -8.26 -1.48 -9.73
N MET A 108 -7.49 -1.53 -8.65
CA MET A 108 -6.56 -2.62 -8.35
C MET A 108 -7.03 -3.30 -7.07
N THR A 109 -6.80 -4.61 -6.97
CA THR A 109 -7.21 -5.41 -5.82
C THR A 109 -6.11 -6.40 -5.43
N GLY A 110 -5.87 -6.50 -4.13
CA GLY A 110 -4.91 -7.37 -3.50
C GLY A 110 -5.67 -8.29 -2.55
N ARG A 111 -5.56 -9.60 -2.78
CA ARG A 111 -6.06 -10.66 -1.89
C ARG A 111 -4.94 -11.67 -1.75
N ASP A 112 -4.50 -11.95 -0.52
CA ASP A 112 -3.22 -12.62 -0.35
C ASP A 112 -3.25 -13.97 0.41
N GLY A 113 -4.44 -14.49 0.71
CA GLY A 113 -4.53 -15.77 1.41
C GLY A 113 -4.11 -15.74 2.89
N GLY A 114 -4.08 -14.57 3.54
CA GLY A 114 -3.90 -14.42 4.98
C GLY A 114 -2.64 -13.66 5.42
N TYR A 115 -1.82 -13.20 4.49
CA TYR A 115 -0.65 -12.36 4.78
C TYR A 115 -1.05 -11.03 5.45
N MET A 116 -2.07 -10.32 4.96
CA MET A 116 -2.56 -9.07 5.55
C MET A 116 -3.13 -9.26 6.96
N SER A 117 -3.58 -10.47 7.30
CA SER A 117 -4.12 -10.74 8.65
C SER A 117 -3.07 -10.49 9.75
N ASN A 118 -1.78 -10.66 9.42
CA ASN A 118 -0.65 -10.40 10.33
C ASN A 118 -0.51 -8.91 10.67
N MET A 119 -1.11 -8.01 9.89
CA MET A 119 -1.07 -6.56 10.10
C MET A 119 -2.35 -6.02 10.77
N SER A 120 -3.32 -6.88 11.07
CA SER A 120 -4.64 -6.45 11.57
C SER A 120 -4.53 -5.65 12.87
N SER A 121 -3.70 -6.13 13.81
CA SER A 121 -3.45 -5.43 15.07
C SER A 121 -2.66 -4.13 14.86
N ASP A 122 -1.71 -4.13 13.92
CA ASP A 122 -0.86 -2.96 13.68
C ASP A 122 -1.70 -1.78 13.16
N VAL A 123 -2.56 -2.04 12.17
CA VAL A 123 -3.50 -1.04 11.65
C VAL A 123 -4.54 -0.64 12.69
N ALA A 124 -5.11 -1.59 13.45
CA ALA A 124 -6.15 -1.31 14.44
C ALA A 124 -5.64 -0.50 15.65
N ASN A 125 -4.40 -0.73 16.07
CA ASN A 125 -3.77 -0.01 17.19
C ASN A 125 -3.24 1.37 16.78
N GLY A 126 -3.26 1.67 15.49
CA GLY A 126 -2.85 2.96 14.92
C GLY A 126 -1.43 2.93 14.37
N MET A 127 -1.27 3.57 13.22
CA MET A 127 0.01 3.76 12.53
C MET A 127 0.27 5.25 12.32
N ALA A 128 1.54 5.63 12.23
CA ALA A 128 1.92 6.99 11.84
C ALA A 128 1.71 7.19 10.34
N PHE A 129 1.09 8.29 9.93
CA PHE A 129 0.96 8.66 8.53
C PHE A 129 2.18 9.46 8.08
N ILE A 130 2.87 8.98 7.05
CA ILE A 130 4.09 9.59 6.51
C ILE A 130 3.89 9.96 5.05
N VAL A 131 4.42 11.11 4.66
CA VAL A 131 4.49 11.55 3.26
C VAL A 131 5.92 11.96 2.97
N SER A 132 6.48 11.42 1.89
CA SER A 132 7.84 11.72 1.45
C SER A 132 7.88 11.86 -0.07
N ASN A 133 9.01 12.36 -0.58
CA ASN A 133 9.33 12.39 -2.01
C ASN A 133 10.84 12.15 -2.13
N TRP A 134 11.24 11.13 -2.88
CA TRP A 134 12.63 10.67 -2.96
C TRP A 134 12.97 10.21 -4.39
N GLN A 135 14.27 10.13 -4.69
CA GLN A 135 14.85 9.65 -5.95
C GLN A 135 16.11 8.82 -5.66
#